data_AF-A0A8S0HB39-F1
#
_entry.id   AF-A0A8S0HB39-F1
#
_cell.length_a   1.000
_cell.length_b   1.000
_cell.length_c   1.000
_cell.angle_alpha   90.00
_cell.angle_beta   90.00
_cell.angle_gamma   90.00
#
_symmetry.space_group_name_H-M   'P 1'
#
loop_
_entity.id
_entity.type
_entity.pdbx_description
1 polymer ?
#
loop_
_entity_poly.entity_id
_entity_poly.type
_entity_poly.pdbx_seq_one_letter_code
_entity_poly.pdbx_strand_id
1 'polypeptide(L)'
;MVVGPLSDSLGRKKLLLAGMAVAIAGALGCIAATQYGWFLLFRVLQAIGCGCFVLSQALVQDMFAGKEQERLRIALVTASGIFISLSPLLGTWLQARLGWQGSFEVFVGLGLLVILKACFLLENTPGTASASQRNILTAYRLVFADLSFVGYWLISALAFACHFSFIVTSPIIFMEQLQLSSYQYSLALLLYGAAYVLGGVGAGVMNRYLRASPRSSPGWG
;
A
#
# COMPACT_ATOMS: atom_id res chain seq x y z
N MET A 1 -0.33 4.01 12.48
CA MET A 1 -0.56 5.18 13.34
C MET A 1 -0.39 4.85 14.85
N VAL A 2 -0.31 3.58 15.26
CA VAL A 2 0.24 3.14 16.60
C VAL A 2 1.64 2.48 16.47
N VAL A 3 1.98 2.08 15.25
CA VAL A 3 3.21 1.35 14.87
C VAL A 3 4.47 2.20 15.09
N GLY A 4 4.42 3.54 15.04
CA GLY A 4 5.58 4.41 15.24
C GLY A 4 6.31 4.19 16.57
N PRO A 5 5.65 4.42 17.73
CA PRO A 5 6.25 4.15 19.04
C PRO A 5 6.54 2.65 19.30
N LEU A 6 5.79 1.73 18.69
CA LEU A 6 6.12 0.29 18.72
C LEU A 6 7.36 -0.05 17.88
N SER A 7 7.61 0.67 16.80
CA SER A 7 8.75 0.48 15.89
C SER A 7 10.06 0.92 16.54
N ASP A 8 10.00 2.03 17.28
CA ASP A 8 11.15 2.55 18.00
C ASP A 8 11.50 1.72 19.23
N SER A 9 10.56 0.97 19.83
CA SER A 9 10.83 0.08 20.98
C SER A 9 11.19 -1.35 20.59
N LEU A 10 10.56 -1.93 19.57
CA LEU A 10 10.80 -3.32 19.13
C LEU A 10 11.90 -3.43 18.06
N GLY A 11 12.27 -2.32 17.43
CA GLY A 11 13.15 -2.29 16.27
C GLY A 11 12.36 -2.48 14.97
N ARG A 12 12.66 -1.62 13.99
CA ARG A 12 11.94 -1.47 12.72
C ARG A 12 11.82 -2.77 11.91
N LYS A 13 12.89 -3.57 11.87
CA LYS A 13 12.91 -4.89 11.20
C LYS A 13 11.94 -5.87 11.85
N LYS A 14 11.91 -5.93 13.19
CA LYS A 14 11.03 -6.87 13.93
C LYS A 14 9.57 -6.50 13.71
N LEU A 15 9.25 -5.21 13.66
CA LEU A 15 7.88 -4.76 13.45
C LEU A 15 7.38 -5.04 12.01
N LEU A 16 8.25 -4.85 11.01
CA LEU A 16 7.94 -5.21 9.63
C LEU A 16 7.68 -6.73 9.48
N LEU A 17 8.54 -7.55 10.07
CA LEU A 17 8.39 -9.01 10.07
C LEU A 17 7.14 -9.45 10.84
N ALA A 18 6.86 -8.85 12.00
CA ALA A 18 5.68 -9.16 12.80
C ALA A 18 4.38 -8.78 12.06
N GLY A 19 4.32 -7.59 11.44
CA GLY A 19 3.17 -7.17 10.65
C GLY A 19 2.89 -8.11 9.47
N MET A 20 3.94 -8.51 8.75
CA MET A 20 3.84 -9.48 7.66
C MET A 20 3.42 -10.87 8.16
N ALA A 21 3.96 -11.33 9.30
CA ALA A 21 3.58 -12.61 9.88
C ALA A 21 2.09 -12.64 10.28
N VAL A 22 1.58 -11.56 10.88
CA VAL A 22 0.14 -11.41 11.20
C VAL A 22 -0.70 -11.39 9.92
N ALA A 23 -0.24 -10.71 8.86
CA ALA A 23 -0.93 -10.70 7.58
C ALA A 23 -1.02 -12.10 6.95
N ILE A 24 0.07 -12.88 6.99
CA ILE A 24 0.12 -14.26 6.51
C ILE A 24 -0.80 -15.17 7.34
N ALA A 25 -0.77 -15.03 8.67
CA ALA A 25 -1.65 -15.80 9.56
C ALA A 25 -3.14 -15.49 9.28
N GLY A 26 -3.49 -14.22 9.06
CA GLY A 26 -4.83 -13.83 8.64
C GLY A 26 -5.21 -14.42 7.27
N ALA A 27 -4.30 -14.40 6.30
CA ALA A 27 -4.53 -14.99 4.97
C ALA A 27 -4.74 -16.52 5.03
N LEU A 28 -3.95 -17.23 5.83
CA LEU A 28 -4.13 -18.67 6.08
C LEU A 28 -5.47 -18.96 6.77
N GLY A 29 -5.85 -18.13 7.73
CA GLY A 29 -7.17 -18.19 8.37
C GLY A 29 -8.32 -17.98 7.38
N CYS A 30 -8.17 -17.07 6.42
CA CYS A 30 -9.15 -16.88 5.35
C CYS A 30 -9.29 -18.10 4.44
N ILE A 31 -8.20 -18.82 4.15
CA ILE A 31 -8.23 -20.05 3.34
C ILE A 31 -8.94 -21.17 4.09
N ALA A 32 -8.66 -21.32 5.39
CA ALA A 32 -9.23 -22.36 6.24
C ALA A 32 -10.65 -22.05 6.74
N ALA A 33 -11.15 -20.82 6.54
CA ALA A 33 -12.45 -20.40 7.02
C ALA A 33 -13.58 -21.10 6.25
N THR A 34 -14.36 -21.91 6.98
CA THR A 34 -15.55 -22.59 6.45
C THR A 34 -16.82 -21.77 6.60
N GLN A 35 -16.82 -20.74 7.45
CA GLN A 35 -17.95 -19.84 7.67
C GLN A 35 -17.59 -18.39 7.35
N TYR A 36 -18.55 -17.65 6.79
CA TYR A 36 -18.38 -16.25 6.40
C TYR A 36 -17.97 -15.34 7.57
N GLY A 37 -18.50 -15.57 8.78
CA GLY A 37 -18.13 -14.78 9.97
C GLY A 37 -16.65 -14.90 10.32
N TRP A 38 -16.12 -16.14 10.31
CA TRP A 38 -14.70 -16.41 10.55
C TRP A 38 -13.83 -15.83 9.43
N PHE A 39 -14.26 -15.96 8.18
CA PHE A 39 -13.57 -15.35 7.04
C PHE A 39 -13.41 -13.83 7.22
N LEU A 40 -14.46 -13.15 7.65
CA LEU A 40 -14.45 -11.70 7.84
C LEU A 40 -13.53 -11.29 9.00
N LEU A 41 -13.54 -12.04 10.10
CA LEU A 41 -12.63 -11.84 11.23
C LEU A 41 -11.16 -11.97 10.80
N PHE A 42 -10.82 -13.04 10.08
CA PHE A 42 -9.46 -13.24 9.58
C PHE A 42 -9.04 -12.19 8.55
N ARG A 43 -9.99 -11.66 7.78
CA ARG A 43 -9.74 -10.57 6.83
C ARG A 43 -9.44 -9.25 7.53
N VAL A 44 -10.11 -8.96 8.65
CA VAL A 44 -9.75 -7.82 9.51
C VAL A 44 -8.35 -8.01 10.09
N LEU A 45 -8.03 -9.22 10.57
CA LEU A 45 -6.69 -9.53 11.08
C LEU A 45 -5.61 -9.34 10.01
N GLN A 46 -5.86 -9.84 8.79
CA GLN A 46 -4.98 -9.65 7.63
C GLN A 46 -4.79 -8.17 7.31
N ALA A 47 -5.87 -7.38 7.30
CA ALA A 47 -5.82 -5.95 7.02
C ALA A 47 -4.97 -5.19 8.06
N ILE A 48 -5.10 -5.53 9.34
CA ILE A 48 -4.27 -4.96 10.42
C ILE A 48 -2.79 -5.27 10.18
N GLY A 49 -2.47 -6.53 9.83
CA GLY A 49 -1.10 -6.95 9.51
C GLY A 49 -0.50 -6.17 8.33
N CYS A 50 -1.25 -6.04 7.23
CA CYS A 50 -0.85 -5.25 6.06
C CYS A 50 -0.61 -3.79 6.41
N GLY A 51 -1.49 -3.17 7.21
CA GLY A 51 -1.33 -1.78 7.66
C GLY A 51 -0.07 -1.59 8.51
N CYS A 52 0.27 -2.56 9.37
CA CYS A 52 1.50 -2.56 10.15
C CYS A 52 2.75 -2.68 9.27
N PHE A 53 2.71 -3.57 8.27
CA PHE A 53 3.79 -3.76 7.30
C PHE A 53 4.06 -2.49 6.50
N VAL A 54 3.04 -1.90 5.87
CA VAL A 54 3.18 -0.68 5.04
C VAL A 54 3.76 0.47 5.85
N LEU A 55 3.31 0.64 7.09
CA LEU A 55 3.82 1.71 7.95
C LEU A 55 5.28 1.47 8.37
N SER A 56 5.64 0.23 8.69
CA SER A 56 7.03 -0.12 9.00
C SER A 56 7.94 0.09 7.79
N GLN A 57 7.43 -0.25 6.60
CA GLN A 57 8.10 -0.07 5.31
C GLN A 57 8.35 1.42 5.03
N ALA A 58 7.36 2.29 5.27
CA ALA A 58 7.53 3.74 5.15
C ALA A 58 8.61 4.29 6.11
N LEU A 59 8.62 3.85 7.37
CA LEU A 59 9.63 4.27 8.35
C LEU A 59 11.06 3.86 7.96
N VAL A 60 11.23 2.74 7.23
CA VAL A 60 12.52 2.31 6.71
C VAL A 60 12.94 3.16 5.51
N GLN A 61 11.99 3.57 4.64
CA GLN A 61 12.30 4.50 3.53
C GLN A 61 12.77 5.88 4.03
N ASP A 62 12.24 6.33 5.16
CA ASP A 62 12.60 7.62 5.75
C ASP A 62 14.04 7.67 6.30
N MET A 63 14.72 6.53 6.42
CA MET A 63 16.13 6.47 6.86
C MET A 63 17.13 6.74 5.74
N PHE A 64 16.74 6.58 4.48
CA PHE A 64 17.64 6.90 3.37
C PHE A 64 17.70 8.41 3.21
N ALA A 65 18.91 8.99 3.18
CA ALA A 65 19.09 10.44 3.05
C ALA A 65 19.62 10.82 1.65
N GLY A 66 19.15 11.95 1.12
CA GLY A 66 19.71 12.57 -0.09
C GLY A 66 19.17 12.00 -1.43
N LYS A 67 20.00 12.02 -2.47
CA LYS A 67 19.61 11.66 -3.86
C LYS A 67 19.15 10.21 -4.03
N GLU A 68 19.58 9.31 -3.16
CA GLU A 68 19.16 7.89 -3.19
C GLU A 68 17.71 7.71 -2.71
N GLN A 69 17.26 8.49 -1.72
CA GLN A 69 15.89 8.44 -1.21
C GLN A 69 14.87 8.83 -2.29
N GLU A 70 15.16 9.89 -3.05
CA GLU A 70 14.28 10.35 -4.13
C GLU A 70 14.20 9.31 -5.26
N ARG A 71 15.33 8.68 -5.63
CA ARG A 71 15.35 7.59 -6.63
C ARG A 71 14.58 6.37 -6.15
N LEU A 72 14.79 5.91 -4.92
CA LEU A 72 14.08 4.78 -4.32
C LEU A 72 12.58 5.05 -4.25
N ARG A 73 12.19 6.24 -3.81
CA ARG A 73 10.78 6.65 -3.72
C ARG A 73 10.11 6.66 -5.10
N ILE A 74 10.76 7.20 -6.13
CA ILE A 74 10.23 7.16 -7.49
C ILE A 74 10.12 5.70 -7.97
N ALA A 75 11.16 4.89 -7.78
CA ALA A 75 11.15 3.49 -8.19
C ALA A 75 10.01 2.70 -7.52
N LEU A 76 9.79 2.93 -6.22
CA LEU A 76 8.72 2.29 -5.44
C LEU A 76 7.34 2.72 -5.93
N VAL A 77 7.13 4.02 -6.21
CA VAL A 77 5.86 4.52 -6.76
C VAL A 77 5.60 3.94 -8.15
N THR A 78 6.60 3.92 -9.03
CA THR A 78 6.48 3.34 -10.37
C THR A 78 6.20 1.83 -10.32
N ALA A 79 6.95 1.09 -9.49
CA ALA A 79 6.72 -0.34 -9.29
C ALA A 79 5.31 -0.62 -8.75
N SER A 80 4.86 0.16 -7.77
CA SER A 80 3.52 0.03 -7.20
C SER A 80 2.42 0.28 -8.24
N GLY A 81 2.59 1.28 -9.11
CA GLY A 81 1.67 1.53 -10.22
C GLY A 81 1.59 0.35 -11.20
N ILE A 82 2.74 -0.22 -11.57
CA ILE A 82 2.81 -1.42 -12.43
C ILE A 82 2.08 -2.58 -11.77
N PHE A 83 2.31 -2.83 -10.48
CA PHE A 83 1.63 -3.89 -9.72
C PHE A 83 0.11 -3.66 -9.66
N ILE A 84 -0.36 -2.43 -9.40
CA ILE A 84 -1.79 -2.10 -9.40
C ILE A 84 -2.43 -2.41 -10.76
N SER A 85 -1.69 -2.23 -11.85
CA SER A 85 -2.21 -2.48 -13.20
C SER A 85 -2.22 -3.94 -13.58
N LEU A 86 -1.23 -4.70 -13.11
CA LEU A 86 -1.16 -6.15 -13.31
C LEU A 86 -2.10 -6.91 -12.37
N SER A 87 -2.41 -6.34 -11.20
CA SER A 87 -3.21 -7.01 -10.17
C SER A 87 -4.59 -7.48 -10.65
N PRO A 88 -5.37 -6.70 -11.44
CA PRO A 88 -6.63 -7.18 -11.99
C PRO A 88 -6.46 -8.39 -12.92
N LEU A 89 -5.47 -8.37 -13.81
CA LEU A 89 -5.23 -9.45 -14.76
C LEU A 89 -4.78 -10.73 -14.05
N LEU A 90 -3.84 -10.60 -13.12
CA LEU A 90 -3.39 -11.71 -12.30
C LEU A 90 -4.55 -12.23 -11.45
N GLY A 91 -5.35 -11.35 -10.85
CA GLY A 91 -6.50 -11.69 -10.03
C GLY A 91 -7.58 -12.44 -10.80
N THR A 92 -7.94 -12.02 -12.01
CA THR A 92 -8.92 -12.73 -12.83
C THR A 92 -8.41 -14.08 -13.32
N TRP A 93 -7.13 -14.16 -13.69
CA TRP A 93 -6.49 -15.42 -14.07
C TRP A 93 -6.44 -16.41 -12.89
N LEU A 94 -6.08 -15.93 -11.70
CA LEU A 94 -6.06 -16.72 -10.47
C LEU A 94 -7.47 -17.20 -10.10
N GLN A 95 -8.45 -16.31 -10.15
CA GLN A 95 -9.85 -16.63 -9.89
C GLN A 95 -10.37 -17.72 -10.84
N ALA A 96 -9.97 -17.68 -12.12
CA ALA A 96 -10.39 -18.66 -13.12
C ALA A 96 -9.74 -20.05 -12.93
N ARG A 97 -8.52 -20.13 -12.39
CA ARG A 97 -7.76 -21.39 -12.25
C ARG A 97 -7.84 -22.00 -10.85
N LEU A 98 -7.72 -21.19 -9.81
CA LEU A 98 -7.55 -21.57 -8.41
C LEU A 98 -8.72 -21.09 -7.54
N GLY A 99 -9.73 -20.45 -8.14
CA GLY A 99 -10.83 -19.85 -7.41
C GLY A 99 -10.40 -18.67 -6.53
N TRP A 100 -11.24 -18.34 -5.56
CA TRP A 100 -11.00 -17.21 -4.64
C TRP A 100 -9.87 -17.48 -3.64
N GLN A 101 -9.60 -18.76 -3.33
CA GLN A 101 -8.55 -19.18 -2.39
C GLN A 101 -7.16 -18.92 -2.94
N GLY A 102 -6.97 -19.06 -4.26
CA GLY A 102 -5.67 -18.84 -4.92
C GLY A 102 -5.08 -17.46 -4.62
N SER A 103 -5.92 -16.42 -4.49
CA SER A 103 -5.46 -15.06 -4.15
C SER A 103 -4.78 -15.00 -2.78
N PHE A 104 -5.30 -15.75 -1.81
CA PHE A 104 -4.72 -15.83 -0.48
C PHE A 104 -3.46 -16.70 -0.47
N GLU A 105 -3.45 -17.81 -1.21
CA GLU A 105 -2.28 -18.68 -1.32
C GLU A 105 -1.08 -17.96 -1.93
N VAL A 106 -1.30 -17.22 -3.02
CA VAL A 106 -0.26 -16.39 -3.64
C VAL A 106 0.22 -15.31 -2.67
N PHE A 107 -0.69 -14.65 -1.94
CA PHE A 107 -0.32 -13.68 -0.92
C PHE A 107 0.56 -14.29 0.17
N VAL A 108 0.22 -15.48 0.67
CA VAL A 108 1.02 -16.23 1.65
C VAL A 108 2.41 -16.56 1.09
N GLY A 109 2.48 -17.07 -0.14
CA GLY A 109 3.75 -17.39 -0.80
C GLY A 109 4.66 -16.17 -0.96
N LEU A 110 4.11 -15.05 -1.44
CA LEU A 110 4.84 -13.79 -1.56
C LEU A 110 5.25 -13.23 -0.19
N GLY A 111 4.36 -13.29 0.80
CA GLY A 111 4.65 -12.86 2.16
C GLY A 111 5.81 -13.63 2.80
N LEU A 112 5.83 -14.96 2.62
CA LEU A 112 6.92 -15.82 3.09
C LEU A 112 8.24 -15.48 2.39
N LEU A 113 8.23 -15.25 1.08
CA LEU A 113 9.42 -14.80 0.34
C LEU A 113 9.95 -13.47 0.86
N VAL A 114 9.05 -12.52 1.17
CA VAL A 114 9.42 -11.22 1.75
C VAL A 114 10.03 -11.41 3.14
N ILE A 115 9.45 -12.25 4.00
CA ILE A 115 10.01 -12.57 5.33
C ILE A 115 11.40 -13.19 5.19
N LEU A 116 11.56 -14.18 4.30
CA LEU A 116 12.85 -14.83 4.06
C LEU A 116 13.90 -13.82 3.59
N LYS A 117 13.59 -13.05 2.55
CA LYS A 117 14.50 -12.01 2.04
C LYS A 117 14.82 -10.97 3.11
N ALA A 118 13.83 -10.49 3.87
CA ALA A 118 14.06 -9.54 4.94
C ALA A 118 14.93 -10.12 6.06
N CYS A 119 14.81 -11.41 6.39
CA CYS A 119 15.68 -12.06 7.35
C CYS A 119 17.14 -12.09 6.90
N PHE A 120 17.40 -12.37 5.62
CA PHE A 120 18.75 -12.46 5.05
C PHE A 120 19.39 -11.11 4.66
N LEU A 121 18.60 -10.15 4.17
CA LEU A 121 19.12 -8.89 3.60
C LEU A 121 19.12 -7.71 4.57
N LEU A 122 18.15 -7.63 5.50
CA LEU A 122 18.14 -6.55 6.48
C LEU A 122 19.01 -6.96 7.66
N GLU A 123 20.09 -6.24 7.91
CA GLU A 123 20.80 -6.37 9.17
C GLU A 123 19.93 -5.84 10.33
N ASN A 124 20.13 -6.40 11.52
CA ASN A 124 19.42 -5.95 12.71
C ASN A 124 19.98 -4.58 13.12
N THR A 125 19.45 -3.49 12.55
CA THR A 125 19.81 -2.16 13.03
C THR A 125 19.22 -1.99 14.43
N PRO A 126 20.05 -1.75 15.47
CA PRO A 126 19.53 -1.44 16.79
C PRO A 126 18.68 -0.18 16.70
N GLY A 127 17.49 -0.21 17.30
CA GLY A 127 16.66 0.99 17.40
C GLY A 127 17.45 2.04 18.17
N THR A 128 17.75 3.18 17.56
CA THR A 128 18.28 4.34 18.29
C THR A 128 17.19 4.80 19.24
N ALA A 129 17.28 4.34 20.50
CA ALA A 129 16.36 4.68 21.56
C ALA A 129 16.46 6.18 21.84
N SER A 130 15.65 6.96 21.16
CA SER A 130 15.26 8.31 21.57
C SER A 130 13.77 8.46 21.34
N ALA A 131 13.00 7.54 21.92
CA ALA A 131 11.57 7.71 22.08
C ALA A 131 11.35 8.84 23.10
N SER A 132 11.37 10.08 22.62
CA SER A 132 10.65 11.13 23.33
C SER A 132 9.18 10.74 23.24
N GLN A 133 8.65 10.14 24.30
CA GLN A 133 7.21 9.95 24.54
C GLN A 133 6.46 11.29 24.64
N ARG A 134 6.95 12.38 24.03
CA ARG A 134 6.27 13.68 24.03
C ARG A 134 5.07 13.60 23.10
N ASN A 135 3.97 13.20 23.73
CA ASN A 135 2.58 13.36 23.31
C ASN A 135 2.35 13.22 21.81
N ILE A 136 2.29 11.98 21.35
CA ILE A 136 1.66 11.60 20.08
C ILE A 136 0.28 12.28 19.92
N LEU A 137 -0.49 12.41 21.01
CA LEU A 137 -1.75 13.17 21.00
C LEU A 137 -1.59 14.65 20.67
N THR A 138 -0.51 15.30 21.12
CA THR A 138 -0.23 16.72 20.81
C THR A 138 0.24 16.86 19.37
N ALA A 139 1.06 15.93 18.87
CA ALA A 139 1.40 15.87 17.45
C ALA A 139 0.16 15.67 16.56
N TYR A 140 -0.76 14.76 16.94
CA TYR A 140 -2.04 14.60 16.26
C TYR A 140 -2.86 15.89 16.27
N ARG A 141 -2.99 16.55 17.43
CA ARG A 141 -3.72 17.82 17.53
C ARG A 141 -3.11 18.89 16.65
N LEU A 142 -1.78 18.96 16.55
CA LEU A 142 -1.10 19.95 15.71
C LEU A 142 -1.36 19.71 14.21
N VAL A 143 -1.34 18.44 13.78
CA VAL A 143 -1.57 18.06 12.38
C VAL A 143 -3.04 18.24 11.98
N PHE A 144 -3.98 17.87 12.85
CA PHE A 144 -5.41 18.08 12.60
C PHE A 144 -5.85 19.54 12.80
N ALA A 145 -5.04 20.38 13.45
CA ALA A 145 -5.30 21.82 13.54
C ALA A 145 -5.00 22.57 12.23
N ASP A 146 -4.22 21.98 11.33
CA ASP A 146 -3.98 22.56 10.00
C ASP A 146 -5.11 22.15 9.03
N LEU A 147 -6.05 23.07 8.80
CA LEU A 147 -7.18 22.85 7.89
C LEU A 147 -6.73 22.61 6.45
N SER A 148 -5.57 23.14 6.02
CA SER A 148 -5.06 22.90 4.66
C SER A 148 -4.62 21.44 4.53
N PHE A 149 -3.92 20.92 5.54
CA PHE A 149 -3.54 19.50 5.58
C PHE A 149 -4.76 18.58 5.60
N VAL A 150 -5.75 18.88 6.45
CA VAL A 150 -6.99 18.09 6.52
C VAL A 150 -7.74 18.13 5.19
N GLY A 151 -7.79 19.28 4.51
CA GLY A 151 -8.38 19.40 3.17
C GLY A 151 -7.71 18.49 2.14
N TYR A 152 -6.38 18.53 2.02
CA TYR A 152 -5.64 17.66 1.10
C TYR A 152 -5.77 16.17 1.45
N TRP A 153 -5.76 15.84 2.73
CA TRP A 153 -5.97 14.47 3.22
C TRP A 153 -7.37 13.97 2.86
N LEU A 154 -8.40 14.78 3.08
CA LEU A 154 -9.79 14.42 2.77
C LEU A 154 -10.01 14.22 1.27
N ILE A 155 -9.45 15.11 0.43
CA ILE A 155 -9.50 14.95 -1.03
C ILE A 155 -8.85 13.64 -1.45
N SER A 156 -7.68 13.33 -0.89
CA SER A 156 -6.96 12.08 -1.18
C SER A 156 -7.75 10.85 -0.72
N ALA A 157 -8.34 10.90 0.47
CA ALA A 157 -9.16 9.83 1.02
C ALA A 157 -10.43 9.61 0.19
N LEU A 158 -11.09 10.69 -0.25
CA LEU A 158 -12.29 10.63 -1.08
C LEU A 158 -11.98 10.07 -2.47
N ALA A 159 -10.90 10.53 -3.10
CA ALA A 159 -10.45 9.98 -4.39
C ALA A 159 -10.15 8.48 -4.29
N PHE A 160 -9.49 8.05 -3.20
CA PHE A 160 -9.21 6.64 -2.94
C PHE A 160 -10.49 5.83 -2.68
N ALA A 161 -11.45 6.38 -1.93
CA ALA A 161 -12.74 5.75 -1.68
C ALA A 161 -13.56 5.59 -2.97
N CYS A 162 -13.62 6.61 -3.83
CA CYS A 162 -14.26 6.54 -5.14
C CYS A 162 -13.63 5.44 -6.01
N HIS A 163 -12.29 5.37 -6.04
CA HIS A 163 -11.57 4.35 -6.80
C HIS A 163 -11.90 2.93 -6.31
N PHE A 164 -11.85 2.70 -5.00
CA PHE A 164 -12.19 1.39 -4.42
C PHE A 164 -13.66 1.01 -4.62
N SER A 165 -14.57 1.98 -4.48
CA SER A 165 -16.00 1.78 -4.75
C SER A 165 -16.25 1.35 -6.20
N PHE A 166 -15.56 1.97 -7.15
CA PHE A 166 -15.60 1.55 -8.56
C PHE A 166 -15.09 0.13 -8.74
N ILE A 167 -13.94 -0.23 -8.16
CA ILE A 167 -13.38 -1.59 -8.27
C ILE A 167 -14.38 -2.63 -7.75
N VAL A 168 -14.98 -2.41 -6.59
CA VAL A 168 -15.95 -3.33 -5.97
C VAL A 168 -17.25 -3.43 -6.77
N THR A 169 -17.72 -2.33 -7.35
CA THR A 169 -18.99 -2.28 -8.09
C THR A 169 -18.83 -2.72 -9.55
N SER A 170 -17.62 -2.64 -10.11
CA SER A 170 -17.34 -2.97 -11.51
C SER A 170 -17.78 -4.37 -11.95
N PRO A 171 -17.58 -5.47 -11.20
CA PRO A 171 -18.03 -6.78 -11.67
C PRO A 171 -19.57 -6.86 -11.77
N ILE A 172 -20.30 -6.19 -10.88
CA ILE A 172 -21.77 -6.14 -10.94
C ILE A 172 -22.23 -5.41 -12.22
N ILE A 173 -21.65 -4.24 -12.50
CA ILE A 173 -22.02 -3.46 -13.69
C ILE A 173 -21.61 -4.19 -14.98
N PHE A 174 -20.37 -4.65 -15.07
CA PHE A 174 -19.82 -5.19 -16.31
C PHE A 174 -20.22 -6.66 -16.55
N MET A 175 -20.28 -7.51 -15.52
CA MET A 175 -20.68 -8.92 -15.68
C MET A 175 -22.19 -9.14 -15.52
N GLU A 176 -22.86 -8.55 -14.53
CA GLU A 176 -24.30 -8.80 -14.32
C GLU A 176 -25.19 -7.92 -15.21
N GLN A 177 -24.94 -6.61 -15.28
CA GLN A 177 -25.81 -5.70 -16.05
C GLN A 177 -25.49 -5.69 -17.55
N LEU A 178 -24.21 -5.58 -17.90
CA LEU A 178 -23.75 -5.55 -19.29
C LEU A 178 -23.54 -6.95 -19.91
N GLN A 179 -23.69 -8.02 -19.10
CA GLN A 179 -23.57 -9.43 -19.54
C GLN A 179 -22.25 -9.71 -20.28
N LEU A 180 -21.16 -9.00 -19.93
CA LEU A 180 -19.86 -9.23 -20.55
C LEU A 180 -19.25 -10.54 -20.06
N SER A 181 -18.53 -11.22 -20.95
CA SER A 181 -17.78 -12.41 -20.57
C SER A 181 -16.64 -12.06 -19.60
N SER A 182 -16.22 -13.03 -18.78
CA SER A 182 -15.10 -12.83 -17.84
C SER A 182 -13.81 -12.38 -18.53
N TYR A 183 -13.62 -12.75 -19.80
CA TYR A 183 -12.51 -12.31 -20.64
C TYR A 183 -12.60 -10.82 -21.01
N GLN A 184 -13.79 -10.36 -21.44
CA GLN A 184 -14.02 -8.94 -21.78
C GLN A 184 -13.88 -8.04 -20.55
N TYR A 185 -14.39 -8.47 -19.40
CA TYR A 185 -14.18 -7.76 -18.13
C TYR A 185 -12.71 -7.67 -17.75
N SER A 186 -11.96 -8.76 -17.91
CA SER A 186 -10.51 -8.78 -17.66
C SER A 186 -9.76 -7.81 -18.58
N LEU A 187 -10.15 -7.73 -19.86
CA LEU A 187 -9.55 -6.79 -20.82
C LEU A 187 -9.88 -5.33 -20.48
N ALA A 188 -11.12 -5.05 -20.06
CA ALA A 188 -11.53 -3.72 -19.64
C ALA A 188 -10.76 -3.24 -18.40
N LEU A 189 -10.56 -4.12 -17.41
CA LEU A 189 -9.73 -3.82 -16.24
C LEU A 189 -8.24 -3.68 -16.58
N LEU A 190 -7.74 -4.40 -17.57
CA LEU A 190 -6.37 -4.24 -18.05
C LEU A 190 -6.15 -2.86 -18.69
N LEU A 191 -7.09 -2.40 -19.52
CA LEU A 191 -7.08 -1.05 -20.08
C LEU A 191 -7.17 0.02 -18.98
N TYR A 192 -8.01 -0.20 -17.98
CA TYR A 192 -8.13 0.67 -16.81
C TYR A 192 -6.81 0.78 -16.04
N GLY A 193 -6.16 -0.36 -15.76
CA GLY A 193 -4.83 -0.40 -15.14
C GLY A 193 -3.78 0.34 -15.98
N ALA A 194 -3.72 0.05 -17.29
CA ALA A 194 -2.80 0.73 -18.20
C ALA A 194 -2.98 2.26 -18.18
N ALA A 195 -4.22 2.75 -18.19
CA ALA A 195 -4.52 4.18 -18.08
C ALA A 195 -4.03 4.76 -16.73
N TYR A 196 -4.20 4.02 -15.63
CA TYR A 196 -3.72 4.42 -14.31
C TYR A 196 -2.19 4.56 -14.26
N VAL A 197 -1.45 3.60 -14.83
CA VAL A 197 0.02 3.68 -14.93
C VAL A 197 0.46 4.82 -15.83
N LEU A 198 -0.16 4.99 -17.01
CA LEU A 198 0.17 6.09 -17.91
C LEU A 198 -0.06 7.44 -17.24
N GLY A 199 -1.15 7.59 -16.48
CA GLY A 199 -1.42 8.77 -15.66
C GLY A 199 -0.34 9.00 -14.59
N GLY A 200 0.07 7.95 -13.89
CA GLY A 200 1.15 8.02 -12.88
C GLY A 200 2.51 8.39 -13.47
N VAL A 201 2.86 7.84 -14.63
CA VAL A 201 4.08 8.20 -15.37
C VAL A 201 4.00 9.65 -15.84
N GLY A 202 2.86 10.06 -16.41
CA GLY A 202 2.62 11.45 -16.82
C GLY A 202 2.76 12.46 -15.68
N ALA A 203 2.19 12.15 -14.51
CA ALA A 203 2.34 12.96 -13.31
C ALA A 203 3.81 13.01 -12.83
N GLY A 204 4.53 11.88 -12.92
CA GLY A 204 5.96 11.81 -12.61
C GLY A 204 6.82 12.67 -13.55
N VAL A 205 6.50 12.66 -14.84
CA VAL A 205 7.15 13.51 -15.86
C VAL A 205 6.84 14.98 -15.60
N MET A 206 5.58 15.33 -15.36
CA MET A 206 5.16 16.71 -15.03
C MET A 206 5.87 17.23 -13.77
N ASN A 207 6.00 16.42 -12.73
CA ASN A 207 6.71 16.80 -11.51
C ASN A 207 8.21 17.06 -11.77
N ARG A 208 8.84 16.31 -12.68
CA ARG A 208 10.23 16.57 -13.12
C ARG A 208 10.33 17.88 -13.89
N TYR A 209 9.37 18.18 -14.77
CA TYR A 209 9.32 19.47 -15.49
C TYR A 209 9.11 20.66 -14.53
N LEU A 210 8.21 20.54 -13.56
CA LEU A 210 7.95 21.60 -12.57
C LEU A 210 9.11 21.82 -11.58
N ARG A 211 9.90 20.78 -11.29
CA ARG A 211 11.17 20.93 -10.53
C ARG A 211 12.31 21.49 -11.38
N ALA A 212 12.24 21.34 -12.70
CA ALA A 212 13.24 21.87 -13.64
C ALA A 212 13.04 23.36 -13.95
N SER A 213 11.85 23.93 -13.72
CA SER A 213 11.68 25.38 -13.69
C SER A 213 12.31 25.95 -12.40
N PRO A 214 13.40 26.74 -12.47
CA PRO A 214 13.97 27.35 -11.28
C PRO A 214 12.90 28.24 -10.65
N ARG A 215 12.55 27.98 -9.38
CA ARG A 215 11.89 29.01 -8.57
C ARG A 215 12.86 30.18 -8.51
N SER A 216 12.58 31.23 -9.28
CA SER A 216 13.08 32.57 -9.00
C SER A 216 12.63 32.92 -7.59
N SER A 217 13.54 32.78 -6.62
CA SER A 217 13.39 33.34 -5.29
C SER A 217 13.09 34.84 -5.43
N PRO A 218 12.01 35.38 -4.86
CA PRO A 218 11.93 36.81 -4.65
C PRO A 218 13.05 37.16 -3.66
N GLY A 219 14.06 37.88 -4.15
CA GLY A 219 15.09 38.46 -3.30
C GLY A 219 14.45 39.46 -2.36
N TRP A 220 14.58 39.21 -1.06
CA TRP A 220 14.39 40.24 -0.04
C TRP A 220 15.69 41.05 0.01
N GLY A 221 15.62 42.26 -0.53
CA GLY A 221 16.56 43.36 -0.24
C GLY A 221 15.90 44.35 0.71
#